data_AF-A0A5C7G4N6-F1
#
_entry.id   AF-A0A5C7G4N6-F1
#
_cell.length_a   1.000
_cell.length_b   1.000
_cell.length_c   1.000
_cell.angle_alpha   90.00
_cell.angle_beta   90.00
_cell.angle_gamma   90.00
#
_symmetry.space_group_name_H-M   'P 1'
#
loop_
_entity.id
_entity.type
_entity.pdbx_description
1 polymer ?
#
loop_
_entity_poly.entity_id
_entity_poly.type
_entity_poly.pdbx_seq_one_letter_code
_entity_poly.pdbx_strand_id
1 'polypeptide(L)'
;MNDDRTHRRRCGSIRACYATLLLALAWPIAPAQPATPAITAPAHGPAQPAPVMLRYGPFSEVAVYPPAGKATSIALFISGDGGWNLGVVDMARHLTDMHAIVAGVDIRRYLRGADASQGQCRNFAADFEGLAHAVQRHLALDDYLAPVLVGYSSGATLAYAAAAQAPITNIMLAAARRNATPWIAFQGDIDQVCDAGKTRQFAAGTGNAGLVWLPKVGHGFSVERNWLPQFRAAYARLTAPGKPPSAKDPALGDLPLTAVPASADTAPATQDLFAVLLSGDGGWAGLDQDVAAALAARGVPVVGFDSLRYFWRARTPQAAARDLARVVRGYGAARACS
;
A
#
# COMPACT_ATOMS: atom_id res chain seq x y z
N MET A 1 -16.24 41.11 32.52
CA MET A 1 -17.60 41.20 31.97
C MET A 1 -17.52 41.61 30.50
N ASN A 2 -17.26 40.67 29.59
CA ASN A 2 -17.96 40.62 28.31
C ASN A 2 -17.65 39.32 27.56
N ASP A 3 -18.73 38.82 26.99
CA ASP A 3 -19.07 37.46 26.57
C ASP A 3 -18.33 37.04 25.29
N ASP A 4 -17.69 35.87 25.34
CA ASP A 4 -17.05 35.17 24.24
C ASP A 4 -18.12 34.33 23.51
N ARG A 5 -18.69 34.90 22.45
CA ARG A 5 -19.46 34.15 21.46
C ARG A 5 -18.85 34.38 20.09
N THR A 6 -18.29 33.34 19.50
CA THR A 6 -18.78 32.69 18.27
C THR A 6 -17.63 32.05 17.50
N HIS A 7 -17.54 30.72 17.52
CA HIS A 7 -17.47 29.89 16.29
C HIS A 7 -17.39 28.38 16.64
N ARG A 8 -18.46 27.83 17.22
CA ARG A 8 -18.76 26.41 17.02
C ARG A 8 -19.31 26.26 15.60
N ARG A 9 -18.47 25.86 14.65
CA ARG A 9 -18.93 25.42 13.33
C ARG A 9 -19.68 24.10 13.50
N ARG A 10 -21.01 24.18 13.48
CA ARG A 10 -21.90 23.03 13.33
C ARG A 10 -21.59 22.36 11.99
N CYS A 11 -21.21 21.09 12.01
CA CYS A 11 -21.22 20.25 10.83
C CYS A 11 -22.70 20.03 10.47
N GLY A 12 -23.21 20.86 9.55
CA GLY A 12 -24.58 20.74 9.04
C GLY A 12 -24.73 19.44 8.27
N SER A 13 -25.58 18.55 8.76
CA SER A 13 -26.10 17.41 8.03
C SER A 13 -26.92 17.92 6.84
N ILE A 14 -26.36 17.90 5.63
CA ILE A 14 -27.17 18.06 4.42
C ILE A 14 -27.81 16.70 4.13
N ARG A 15 -28.98 16.47 4.76
CA ARG A 15 -29.96 15.53 4.26
C ARG A 15 -30.60 16.17 3.03
N ALA A 16 -30.09 15.84 1.85
CA ALA A 16 -30.82 16.09 0.61
C ALA A 16 -31.91 15.00 0.48
N CYS A 17 -33.08 15.28 1.03
CA CYS A 17 -34.32 14.63 0.63
C CYS A 17 -34.62 15.02 -0.83
N TYR A 18 -34.33 14.14 -1.78
CA TYR A 18 -35.02 14.18 -3.07
C TYR A 18 -36.26 13.30 -2.95
N ALA A 19 -37.35 13.91 -2.47
CA ALA A 19 -38.68 13.43 -2.73
C ALA A 19 -39.05 13.83 -4.16
N THR A 20 -38.84 12.93 -5.10
CA THR A 20 -39.42 13.06 -6.44
C THR A 20 -40.31 11.85 -6.70
N LEU A 21 -41.59 12.15 -6.76
CA LEU A 21 -42.71 11.29 -7.13
C LEU A 21 -42.42 10.64 -8.50
N LEU A 22 -42.35 9.31 -8.57
CA LEU A 22 -42.41 8.57 -9.83
C LEU A 22 -43.79 7.92 -9.94
N LEU A 23 -44.57 8.35 -10.93
CA LEU A 23 -45.77 7.67 -11.37
C LEU A 23 -45.41 6.25 -11.81
N ALA A 24 -45.96 5.25 -11.13
CA ALA A 24 -45.95 3.87 -11.60
C ALA A 24 -46.92 3.72 -12.77
N LEU A 25 -46.41 3.65 -13.98
CA LEU A 25 -47.14 3.07 -15.10
C LEU A 25 -46.92 1.55 -15.06
N ALA A 26 -48.01 0.82 -14.81
CA ALA A 26 -48.02 -0.64 -14.86
C ALA A 26 -47.67 -1.11 -16.28
N TRP A 27 -46.51 -1.74 -16.42
CA TRP A 27 -46.11 -2.43 -17.64
C TRP A 27 -46.88 -3.76 -17.73
N PRO A 28 -47.40 -4.17 -18.89
CA PRO A 28 -48.06 -5.46 -19.03
C PRO A 28 -47.07 -6.59 -18.76
N ILE A 29 -47.52 -7.58 -17.98
CA ILE A 29 -46.80 -8.81 -17.65
C ILE A 29 -46.37 -9.48 -18.97
N ALA A 30 -45.06 -9.54 -19.21
CA ALA A 30 -44.49 -10.31 -20.32
C ALA A 30 -44.76 -11.82 -20.07
N PRO A 31 -45.14 -12.60 -21.10
CA PRO A 31 -45.33 -14.04 -20.95
C PRO A 31 -44.01 -14.72 -20.56
N ALA A 32 -44.10 -15.70 -19.65
CA ALA A 32 -42.98 -16.50 -19.18
C ALA A 32 -42.22 -17.12 -20.36
N GLN A 33 -40.93 -16.81 -20.47
CA GLN A 33 -40.05 -17.47 -21.42
C GLN A 33 -39.84 -18.94 -21.01
N PRO A 34 -39.81 -19.90 -21.96
CA PRO A 34 -39.49 -21.28 -21.64
C PRO A 34 -38.07 -21.36 -21.07
N ALA A 35 -37.91 -22.17 -20.03
CA ALA A 35 -36.64 -22.36 -19.34
C ALA A 35 -35.54 -22.77 -20.32
N THR A 36 -34.52 -21.93 -20.46
CA THR A 36 -33.28 -22.25 -21.15
C THR A 36 -32.63 -23.45 -20.48
N PRO A 37 -32.17 -24.48 -21.22
CA PRO A 37 -31.47 -25.60 -20.61
C PRO A 37 -30.25 -25.11 -19.84
N ALA A 38 -30.09 -25.57 -18.60
CA ALA A 38 -28.98 -25.21 -17.74
C ALA A 38 -27.66 -25.57 -18.43
N ILE A 39 -26.89 -24.54 -18.80
CA ILE A 39 -25.50 -24.71 -19.20
C ILE A 39 -24.75 -25.10 -17.93
N THR A 40 -24.40 -26.39 -17.81
CA THR A 40 -23.49 -26.89 -16.79
C THR A 40 -22.20 -26.07 -16.85
N ALA A 41 -21.88 -25.36 -15.76
CA ALA A 41 -20.60 -24.68 -15.60
C ALA A 41 -19.47 -25.70 -15.77
N PRO A 42 -18.36 -25.33 -16.43
CA PRO A 42 -17.22 -26.23 -16.57
C PRO A 42 -16.69 -26.60 -15.17
N ALA A 43 -16.24 -27.85 -15.04
CA ALA A 43 -15.66 -28.36 -13.82
C ALA A 43 -14.54 -27.43 -13.33
N HIS A 44 -14.69 -26.95 -12.09
CA HIS A 44 -13.64 -26.21 -11.40
C HIS A 44 -12.40 -27.11 -11.32
N GLY A 45 -11.22 -26.54 -11.58
CA GLY A 45 -9.95 -27.21 -11.31
C GLY A 45 -9.84 -27.65 -9.84
N PRO A 46 -8.73 -28.33 -9.45
CA PRO A 46 -8.58 -28.84 -8.09
C PRO A 46 -8.90 -27.76 -7.06
N ALA A 47 -9.71 -28.13 -6.06
CA ALA A 47 -10.16 -27.23 -5.00
C ALA A 47 -8.94 -26.58 -4.34
N GLN A 48 -8.79 -25.27 -4.54
CA GLN A 48 -7.63 -24.56 -4.03
C GLN A 48 -7.65 -24.49 -2.49
N PRO A 49 -6.49 -24.48 -1.84
CA PRO A 49 -6.40 -24.49 -0.38
C PRO A 49 -7.20 -23.34 0.25
N ALA A 50 -7.78 -23.66 1.41
CA ALA A 50 -8.52 -22.70 2.21
C ALA A 50 -7.56 -21.65 2.79
N PRO A 51 -8.00 -20.39 2.92
CA PRO A 51 -7.19 -19.35 3.56
C PRO A 51 -6.99 -19.61 5.06
N VAL A 52 -5.87 -19.13 5.58
CA VAL A 52 -5.59 -19.05 7.03
C VAL A 52 -6.27 -17.81 7.58
N MET A 53 -7.12 -17.97 8.61
CA MET A 53 -7.78 -16.82 9.24
C MET A 53 -6.87 -16.19 10.29
N LEU A 54 -6.59 -14.90 10.13
CA LEU A 54 -5.82 -14.12 11.09
C LEU A 54 -6.69 -13.04 11.73
N ARG A 55 -6.70 -12.98 13.06
CA ARG A 55 -7.35 -11.89 13.78
C ARG A 55 -6.35 -10.78 14.07
N TYR A 56 -6.66 -9.55 13.65
CA TYR A 56 -5.77 -8.41 13.85
C TYR A 56 -6.52 -7.08 13.95
N GLY A 57 -6.37 -6.43 15.11
CA GLY A 57 -6.77 -5.05 15.37
C GLY A 57 -8.10 -4.62 14.73
N PRO A 58 -8.15 -3.47 14.03
CA PRO A 58 -9.39 -2.96 13.46
C PRO A 58 -9.95 -3.78 12.29
N PHE A 59 -9.18 -4.72 11.75
CA PHE A 59 -9.61 -5.57 10.65
C PHE A 59 -10.47 -6.73 11.13
N SER A 60 -10.52 -6.97 12.45
CA SER A 60 -11.20 -8.10 13.09
C SER A 60 -10.65 -9.45 12.63
N GLU A 61 -11.01 -9.91 11.44
CA GLU A 61 -10.59 -11.18 10.84
C GLU A 61 -10.24 -10.97 9.37
N VAL A 62 -9.07 -11.46 8.98
CA VAL A 62 -8.44 -11.30 7.67
C VAL A 62 -8.16 -12.67 7.09
N ALA A 63 -8.51 -12.86 5.82
CA ALA A 63 -8.24 -14.10 5.11
C ALA A 63 -6.85 -14.06 4.48
N VAL A 64 -5.92 -14.87 4.97
CA VAL A 64 -4.54 -14.92 4.47
C VAL A 64 -4.36 -16.11 3.53
N TYR A 65 -3.88 -15.85 2.33
CA TYR A 65 -3.61 -16.82 1.28
C TYR A 65 -2.10 -16.87 1.04
N PRO A 66 -1.39 -17.86 1.60
CA PRO A 66 0.01 -18.10 1.25
C PRO A 66 0.12 -18.65 -0.17
N PRO A 67 1.16 -18.27 -0.94
CA PRO A 67 1.41 -18.87 -2.25
C PRO A 67 1.98 -20.29 -2.09
N ALA A 68 1.97 -21.05 -3.19
CA ALA A 68 2.81 -22.24 -3.27
C ALA A 68 4.29 -21.82 -3.35
N GLY A 69 5.13 -22.43 -2.50
CA GLY A 69 6.57 -22.15 -2.45
C GLY A 69 6.94 -20.87 -1.70
N LYS A 70 8.14 -20.34 -1.98
CA LYS A 70 8.67 -19.14 -1.31
C LYS A 70 7.93 -17.90 -1.80
N ALA A 71 7.38 -17.12 -0.88
CA ALA A 71 6.76 -15.84 -1.20
C ALA A 71 7.81 -14.81 -1.67
N THR A 72 7.49 -14.08 -2.73
CA THR A 72 8.33 -13.01 -3.29
C THR A 72 7.75 -11.62 -3.06
N SER A 73 6.46 -11.53 -2.73
CA SER A 73 5.78 -10.27 -2.43
C SER A 73 4.60 -10.51 -1.48
N ILE A 74 4.02 -9.42 -0.98
CA ILE A 74 2.78 -9.45 -0.20
C ILE A 74 1.80 -8.39 -0.72
N ALA A 75 0.54 -8.77 -0.86
CA ALA A 75 -0.56 -7.89 -1.24
C ALA A 75 -1.59 -7.81 -0.09
N LEU A 76 -1.94 -6.61 0.33
CA LEU A 76 -3.10 -6.38 1.19
C LEU A 76 -4.26 -5.98 0.28
N PHE A 77 -5.22 -6.89 0.09
CA PHE A 77 -6.30 -6.74 -0.87
C PHE A 77 -7.59 -6.34 -0.15
N ILE A 78 -8.04 -5.11 -0.39
CA ILE A 78 -9.25 -4.52 0.16
C ILE A 78 -10.43 -4.75 -0.78
N SER A 79 -11.47 -5.41 -0.29
CA SER A 79 -12.71 -5.62 -1.04
C SER A 79 -13.50 -4.33 -1.28
N GLY A 80 -14.46 -4.38 -2.20
CA GLY A 80 -15.50 -3.36 -2.32
C GLY A 80 -16.67 -3.59 -1.38
N ASP A 81 -17.79 -2.91 -1.64
CA ASP A 81 -19.02 -2.95 -0.81
C ASP A 81 -19.68 -4.33 -0.74
N GLY A 82 -19.34 -5.24 -1.65
CA GLY A 82 -19.72 -6.65 -1.58
C GLY A 82 -19.04 -7.41 -0.42
N GLY A 83 -17.93 -6.90 0.11
CA GLY A 83 -17.10 -7.58 1.09
C GLY A 83 -16.17 -8.63 0.49
N TRP A 84 -15.51 -9.40 1.36
CA TRP A 84 -14.55 -10.44 0.94
C TRP A 84 -15.27 -11.74 0.55
N ASN A 85 -15.70 -11.83 -0.71
CA ASN A 85 -16.31 -13.03 -1.30
C ASN A 85 -16.23 -13.01 -2.83
N LEU A 86 -16.58 -14.13 -3.48
CA LEU A 86 -16.74 -14.24 -4.93
C LEU A 86 -15.51 -13.69 -5.69
N GLY A 87 -15.73 -12.77 -6.65
CA GLY A 87 -14.72 -12.33 -7.62
C GLY A 87 -13.44 -11.75 -7.03
N VAL A 88 -13.47 -11.08 -5.86
CA VAL A 88 -12.22 -10.58 -5.24
C VAL A 88 -11.34 -11.70 -4.69
N VAL A 89 -11.92 -12.85 -4.32
CA VAL A 89 -11.16 -14.03 -3.90
C VAL A 89 -10.44 -14.64 -5.10
N ASP A 90 -11.08 -14.68 -6.27
CA ASP A 90 -10.43 -15.16 -7.50
C ASP A 90 -9.32 -14.21 -7.95
N MET A 91 -9.55 -12.89 -7.88
CA MET A 91 -8.51 -11.88 -8.11
C MET A 91 -7.32 -12.04 -7.16
N ALA A 92 -7.57 -12.35 -5.88
CA ALA A 92 -6.51 -12.64 -4.91
C ALA A 92 -5.71 -13.89 -5.28
N ARG A 93 -6.39 -14.95 -5.73
CA ARG A 93 -5.72 -16.19 -6.15
C ARG A 93 -4.78 -15.98 -7.33
N HIS A 94 -5.13 -15.10 -8.26
CA HIS A 94 -4.22 -14.71 -9.35
C HIS A 94 -2.92 -14.06 -8.87
N LEU A 95 -2.93 -13.37 -7.72
CA LEU A 95 -1.71 -12.85 -7.11
C LEU A 95 -0.92 -13.96 -6.41
N THR A 96 -1.60 -14.94 -5.79
CA THR A 96 -0.91 -16.11 -5.20
C THR A 96 -0.18 -16.94 -6.24
N ASP A 97 -0.69 -17.04 -7.48
CA ASP A 97 0.00 -17.67 -8.61
C ASP A 97 1.29 -16.93 -9.01
N MET A 98 1.42 -15.66 -8.64
CA MET A 98 2.63 -14.86 -8.82
C MET A 98 3.54 -14.87 -7.59
N HIS A 99 3.37 -15.88 -6.72
CA HIS A 99 4.11 -16.04 -5.47
C HIS A 99 3.91 -14.89 -4.46
N ALA A 100 2.77 -14.20 -4.52
CA ALA A 100 2.39 -13.22 -3.50
C ALA A 100 1.67 -13.90 -2.32
N ILE A 101 1.98 -13.48 -1.10
CA ILE A 101 1.05 -13.66 0.03
C ILE A 101 -0.08 -12.65 -0.14
N VAL A 102 -1.34 -13.07 -0.03
CA VAL A 102 -2.47 -12.15 -0.10
C VAL A 102 -3.22 -12.12 1.22
N ALA A 103 -3.37 -10.94 1.82
CA ALA A 103 -4.22 -10.71 2.98
C ALA A 103 -5.50 -10.01 2.54
N GLY A 104 -6.61 -10.74 2.57
CA GLY A 104 -7.93 -10.29 2.17
C GLY A 104 -8.66 -9.52 3.26
N VAL A 105 -8.91 -8.25 3.01
CA VAL A 105 -9.55 -7.29 3.91
C VAL A 105 -10.98 -7.03 3.46
N ASP A 106 -11.95 -7.41 4.30
CA ASP A 106 -13.35 -7.00 4.11
C ASP A 106 -13.53 -5.54 4.55
N ILE A 107 -13.69 -4.63 3.59
CA ILE A 107 -13.83 -3.19 3.87
C ILE A 107 -14.98 -2.88 4.82
N ARG A 108 -16.06 -3.65 4.77
CA ARG A 108 -17.25 -3.40 5.60
C ARG A 108 -16.94 -3.67 7.06
N ARG A 109 -16.16 -4.72 7.35
CA ARG A 109 -15.71 -5.04 8.71
C ARG A 109 -14.75 -3.96 9.22
N TYR A 110 -13.78 -3.58 8.39
CA TYR A 110 -12.80 -2.56 8.73
C TYR A 110 -13.44 -1.19 9.03
N LEU A 111 -14.32 -0.70 8.15
CA LEU A 111 -14.98 0.59 8.33
C LEU A 111 -15.97 0.60 9.49
N ARG A 112 -16.68 -0.50 9.77
CA ARG A 112 -17.49 -0.61 11.00
C ARG A 112 -16.65 -0.47 12.26
N GLY A 113 -15.48 -1.11 12.29
CA GLY A 113 -14.51 -0.95 13.38
C GLY A 113 -13.96 0.48 13.47
N ALA A 114 -13.89 1.18 12.34
CA ALA A 114 -13.46 2.58 12.27
C ALA A 114 -14.50 3.58 12.76
N ASP A 115 -15.76 3.43 12.37
CA ASP A 115 -16.84 4.32 12.76
C ASP A 115 -17.15 4.25 14.26
N ALA A 116 -16.83 3.12 14.91
CA ALA A 116 -16.93 2.95 16.36
C ALA A 116 -15.92 3.80 17.16
N SER A 117 -14.90 4.38 16.50
CA SER A 117 -13.83 5.17 17.14
C SER A 117 -14.03 6.70 17.04
N GLN A 118 -15.29 7.16 16.94
CA GLN A 118 -15.73 8.57 16.80
C GLN A 118 -14.76 9.59 17.46
N GLY A 119 -14.11 10.41 16.63
CA GLY A 119 -13.32 11.57 17.07
C GLY A 119 -11.79 11.45 16.96
N GLN A 120 -11.23 10.30 16.58
CA GLN A 120 -9.79 10.16 16.36
C GLN A 120 -9.43 10.32 14.86
N CYS A 121 -8.46 11.18 14.55
CA CYS A 121 -7.84 11.23 13.21
C CYS A 121 -7.22 9.87 12.92
N ARG A 122 -7.85 9.10 12.03
CA ARG A 122 -7.44 7.74 11.75
C ARG A 122 -6.26 7.72 10.78
N ASN A 123 -5.27 6.89 11.09
CA ASN A 123 -4.12 6.67 10.23
C ASN A 123 -4.27 5.31 9.52
N PHE A 124 -4.78 5.35 8.29
CA PHE A 124 -4.97 4.13 7.49
C PHE A 124 -3.62 3.49 7.13
N ALA A 125 -2.60 4.30 6.83
CA ALA A 125 -1.27 3.78 6.50
C ALA A 125 -0.72 2.92 7.66
N ALA A 126 -0.79 3.42 8.89
CA ALA A 126 -0.34 2.70 10.08
C ALA A 126 -1.15 1.41 10.34
N ASP A 127 -2.47 1.44 10.14
CA ASP A 127 -3.31 0.23 10.26
C ASP A 127 -2.84 -0.87 9.30
N PHE A 128 -2.66 -0.52 8.01
CA PHE A 128 -2.26 -1.48 6.98
C PHE A 128 -0.81 -1.93 7.13
N GLU A 129 0.10 -1.06 7.57
CA GLU A 129 1.48 -1.44 7.91
C GLU A 129 1.51 -2.45 9.07
N GLY A 130 0.75 -2.17 10.13
CA GLY A 130 0.60 -3.09 11.24
C GLY A 130 0.03 -4.46 10.82
N LEU A 131 -0.95 -4.47 9.91
CA LEU A 131 -1.48 -5.71 9.35
C LEU A 131 -0.42 -6.47 8.55
N ALA A 132 0.39 -5.79 7.72
CA ALA A 132 1.48 -6.41 6.99
C ALA A 132 2.49 -7.06 7.94
N HIS A 133 2.89 -6.36 9.01
CA HIS A 133 3.76 -6.91 10.04
C HIS A 133 3.14 -8.14 10.71
N ALA A 134 1.86 -8.07 11.10
CA ALA A 134 1.18 -9.18 11.75
C ALA A 134 1.08 -10.42 10.87
N VAL A 135 0.72 -10.26 9.59
CA VAL A 135 0.64 -11.36 8.63
C VAL A 135 2.01 -12.01 8.43
N GLN A 136 3.05 -11.21 8.18
CA GLN A 136 4.38 -11.75 7.90
C GLN A 136 5.02 -12.42 9.12
N ARG A 137 4.78 -11.89 10.33
CA ARG A 137 5.20 -12.56 11.57
C ARG A 137 4.41 -13.84 11.83
N HIS A 138 3.11 -13.85 11.56
CA HIS A 138 2.29 -15.06 11.71
C HIS A 138 2.75 -16.19 10.78
N LEU A 139 3.20 -15.84 9.57
CA LEU A 139 3.78 -16.77 8.61
C LEU A 139 5.28 -17.04 8.83
N ALA A 140 5.88 -16.46 9.87
CA ALA A 140 7.29 -16.61 10.23
C ALA A 140 8.25 -16.34 9.05
N LEU A 141 8.01 -15.27 8.29
CA LEU A 141 8.91 -14.91 7.18
C LEU A 141 10.28 -14.49 7.69
N ASP A 142 11.32 -14.98 7.02
CA ASP A 142 12.71 -14.66 7.33
C ASP A 142 13.09 -13.21 7.04
N ASP A 143 12.48 -12.64 6.00
CA ASP A 143 12.72 -11.31 5.50
C ASP A 143 11.41 -10.52 5.43
N TYR A 144 11.47 -9.22 5.71
CA TYR A 144 10.33 -8.33 5.53
C TYR A 144 10.11 -7.99 4.04
N LEU A 145 8.92 -8.30 3.55
CA LEU A 145 8.42 -7.93 2.23
C LEU A 145 7.55 -6.67 2.37
N ALA A 146 7.90 -5.61 1.64
CA ALA A 146 7.09 -4.39 1.62
C ALA A 146 5.72 -4.69 0.96
N PRO A 147 4.59 -4.33 1.60
CA PRO A 147 3.26 -4.63 1.09
C PRO A 147 2.84 -3.73 -0.07
N VAL A 148 2.14 -4.33 -1.05
CA VAL A 148 1.38 -3.58 -2.05
C VAL A 148 -0.09 -3.56 -1.63
N LEU A 149 -0.70 -2.37 -1.60
CA LEU A 149 -2.14 -2.23 -1.41
C LEU A 149 -2.87 -2.45 -2.73
N VAL A 150 -3.84 -3.35 -2.73
CA VAL A 150 -4.73 -3.62 -3.86
C VAL A 150 -6.16 -3.34 -3.38
N GLY A 151 -6.96 -2.66 -4.19
CA GLY A 151 -8.33 -2.34 -3.82
C GLY A 151 -9.29 -2.54 -4.99
N TYR A 152 -10.47 -3.05 -4.68
CA TYR A 152 -11.58 -3.17 -5.64
C TYR A 152 -12.74 -2.26 -5.24
N SER A 153 -13.31 -1.52 -6.20
CA SER A 153 -14.43 -0.58 -5.98
C SER A 153 -14.16 0.38 -4.81
N SER A 154 -15.00 0.48 -3.78
CA SER A 154 -14.75 1.31 -2.57
C SER A 154 -13.44 0.95 -1.85
N GLY A 155 -12.97 -0.29 -1.96
CA GLY A 155 -11.65 -0.73 -1.52
C GLY A 155 -10.50 -0.03 -2.25
N ALA A 156 -10.67 0.33 -3.53
CA ALA A 156 -9.67 1.11 -4.27
C ALA A 156 -9.53 2.54 -3.71
N THR A 157 -10.64 3.14 -3.29
CA THR A 157 -10.62 4.45 -2.61
C THR A 157 -9.86 4.37 -1.28
N LEU A 158 -10.10 3.32 -0.48
CA LEU A 158 -9.38 3.11 0.78
C LEU A 158 -7.89 2.81 0.54
N ALA A 159 -7.56 1.98 -0.46
CA ALA A 159 -6.18 1.71 -0.85
C ALA A 159 -5.44 2.99 -1.23
N TYR A 160 -6.06 3.84 -2.04
CA TYR A 160 -5.52 5.15 -2.40
C TYR A 160 -5.35 6.04 -1.17
N ALA A 161 -6.36 6.13 -0.30
CA ALA A 161 -6.29 6.97 0.91
C ALA A 161 -5.17 6.53 1.85
N ALA A 162 -4.97 5.22 2.03
CA ALA A 162 -3.86 4.68 2.81
C ALA A 162 -2.52 4.98 2.14
N ALA A 163 -2.39 4.78 0.82
CA ALA A 163 -1.17 5.08 0.07
C ALA A 163 -0.82 6.57 0.07
N ALA A 164 -1.81 7.46 0.10
CA ALA A 164 -1.62 8.91 0.18
C ALA A 164 -1.29 9.40 1.60
N GLN A 165 -1.64 8.62 2.63
CA GLN A 165 -1.24 8.85 4.02
C GLN A 165 0.12 8.24 4.37
N ALA A 166 0.63 7.32 3.56
CA ALA A 166 1.99 6.81 3.70
C ALA A 166 2.98 7.99 3.69
N PRO A 167 4.08 7.92 4.46
CA PRO A 167 4.89 9.06 4.82
C PRO A 167 5.23 9.92 3.60
N ILE A 168 4.79 11.17 3.71
CA ILE A 168 4.93 12.21 2.71
C ILE A 168 6.43 12.43 2.52
N THR A 169 6.88 12.43 1.28
CA THR A 169 8.20 12.95 0.94
C THR A 169 8.16 14.47 1.15
N ASN A 170 8.55 14.96 2.33
CA ASN A 170 9.21 16.25 2.59
C ASN A 170 9.40 16.45 4.12
N ILE A 171 10.54 17.04 4.54
CA ILE A 171 10.84 17.39 5.96
C ILE A 171 9.89 18.48 6.51
N MET A 172 9.10 19.12 5.65
CA MET A 172 8.00 19.98 6.07
C MET A 172 6.74 19.13 6.27
N LEU A 173 6.25 19.05 7.51
CA LEU A 173 4.90 18.59 7.86
C LEU A 173 3.85 19.55 7.28
N ALA A 174 3.72 19.56 5.96
CA ALA A 174 2.70 20.26 5.20
C ALA A 174 1.75 19.22 4.58
N ALA A 175 0.51 19.61 4.32
CA ALA A 175 -0.40 18.76 3.55
C ALA A 175 0.27 18.40 2.21
N ALA A 176 0.46 17.10 1.97
CA ALA A 176 0.98 16.62 0.69
C ALA A 176 0.05 17.13 -0.42
N ARG A 177 0.58 17.97 -1.32
CA ARG A 177 -0.19 18.42 -2.50
C ARG A 177 -0.28 17.34 -3.58
N ARG A 178 0.59 16.33 -3.53
CA ARG A 178 0.68 15.20 -4.46
C ARG A 178 1.11 13.93 -3.70
N ASN A 179 0.66 12.77 -4.17
CA ASN A 179 1.05 11.46 -3.66
C ASN A 179 2.44 11.07 -4.20
N ALA A 180 3.37 10.78 -3.28
CA ALA A 180 4.72 10.35 -3.63
C ALA A 180 4.80 8.83 -3.88
N THR A 181 3.86 8.05 -3.34
CA THR A 181 3.80 6.59 -3.52
C THR A 181 3.31 6.26 -4.94
N PRO A 182 4.07 5.48 -5.74
CA PRO A 182 3.58 5.00 -7.03
C PRO A 182 2.29 4.20 -6.88
N TRP A 183 1.28 4.53 -7.68
CA TRP A 183 0.00 3.83 -7.65
C TRP A 183 -0.58 3.69 -9.06
N ILE A 184 -1.43 2.69 -9.26
CA ILE A 184 -1.97 2.35 -10.59
C ILE A 184 -3.48 2.17 -10.49
N ALA A 185 -4.22 2.94 -11.29
CA ALA A 185 -5.66 2.75 -11.49
C ALA A 185 -5.93 1.89 -12.72
N PHE A 186 -6.88 0.97 -12.58
CA PHE A 186 -7.45 0.23 -13.70
C PHE A 186 -8.86 0.74 -13.95
N GLN A 187 -9.14 1.17 -15.18
CA GLN A 187 -10.45 1.69 -15.54
C GLN A 187 -10.97 0.97 -16.79
N GLY A 188 -12.13 0.35 -16.65
CA GLY A 188 -12.88 -0.24 -17.74
C GLY A 188 -13.54 0.82 -18.62
N ASP A 189 -13.55 0.60 -19.93
CA ASP A 189 -14.10 1.52 -20.93
C ASP A 189 -15.63 1.48 -21.07
N ILE A 190 -16.24 0.37 -20.67
CA ILE A 190 -17.69 0.17 -20.64
C ILE A 190 -18.24 0.20 -19.21
N ASP A 191 -17.44 0.63 -18.23
CA ASP A 191 -17.91 0.83 -16.86
C ASP A 191 -18.94 1.97 -16.81
N GLN A 192 -20.15 1.66 -16.33
CA GLN A 192 -21.27 2.61 -16.20
C GLN A 192 -21.48 3.08 -14.75
N VAL A 193 -20.72 2.52 -13.79
CA VAL A 193 -20.81 2.86 -12.36
C VAL A 193 -19.71 3.85 -12.00
N CYS A 194 -18.47 3.57 -12.43
CA CYS A 194 -17.33 4.46 -12.22
C CYS A 194 -17.08 5.29 -13.48
N ASP A 195 -17.19 6.61 -13.36
CA ASP A 195 -16.97 7.55 -14.47
C ASP A 195 -15.48 7.58 -14.87
N ALA A 196 -15.20 7.07 -16.06
CA ALA A 196 -13.85 7.02 -16.61
C ALA A 196 -13.18 8.39 -16.78
N GLY A 197 -13.96 9.43 -17.11
CA GLY A 197 -13.46 10.80 -17.26
C GLY A 197 -12.99 11.36 -15.93
N LYS A 198 -13.76 11.16 -14.86
CA LYS A 198 -13.40 11.53 -13.49
C LYS A 198 -12.18 10.77 -13.00
N THR A 199 -12.09 9.47 -13.27
CA THR A 199 -10.90 8.67 -12.93
C THR A 199 -9.64 9.23 -13.60
N ARG A 200 -9.73 9.59 -14.89
CA ARG A 200 -8.60 10.20 -15.63
C ARG A 200 -8.20 11.54 -15.03
N GLN A 201 -9.16 12.42 -14.76
CA GLN A 201 -8.90 13.74 -14.19
C GLN A 201 -8.25 13.62 -12.81
N PHE A 202 -8.76 12.71 -11.98
CA PHE A 202 -8.20 12.44 -10.66
C PHE A 202 -6.76 11.94 -10.75
N ALA A 203 -6.49 10.91 -11.56
CA ALA A 203 -5.15 10.34 -11.72
C ALA A 203 -4.13 11.38 -12.22
N ALA A 204 -4.53 12.26 -13.15
CA ALA A 204 -3.68 13.34 -13.63
C ALA A 204 -3.34 14.37 -12.55
N GLY A 205 -4.21 14.58 -11.57
CA GLY A 205 -4.06 15.60 -10.53
C GLY A 205 -3.24 15.19 -9.31
N THR A 206 -3.04 13.89 -9.07
CA THR A 206 -2.51 13.40 -7.78
C THR A 206 -1.02 13.10 -7.77
N GLY A 207 -0.34 13.02 -8.92
CA GLY A 207 1.08 12.63 -9.00
C GLY A 207 1.32 11.13 -8.85
N ASN A 208 2.45 10.65 -9.40
CA ASN A 208 2.92 9.25 -9.41
C ASN A 208 1.86 8.19 -9.76
N ALA A 209 0.86 8.60 -10.56
CA ALA A 209 -0.25 7.79 -11.00
C ALA A 209 0.07 7.10 -12.33
N GLY A 210 -0.12 5.80 -12.39
CA GLY A 210 -0.33 5.05 -13.63
C GLY A 210 -1.83 4.87 -13.88
N LEU A 211 -2.26 5.00 -15.13
CA LEU A 211 -3.61 4.63 -15.54
C LEU A 211 -3.54 3.55 -16.61
N VAL A 212 -4.19 2.42 -16.35
CA VAL A 212 -4.37 1.34 -17.31
C VAL A 212 -5.81 1.36 -17.78
N TRP A 213 -5.98 1.62 -19.07
CA TRP A 213 -7.28 1.54 -19.73
C TRP A 213 -7.57 0.10 -20.14
N LEU A 214 -8.78 -0.37 -19.84
CA LEU A 214 -9.19 -1.75 -20.07
C LEU A 214 -10.35 -1.82 -21.06
N PRO A 215 -10.09 -2.16 -22.33
CA PRO A 215 -11.14 -2.31 -23.33
C PRO A 215 -12.08 -3.48 -23.03
N LYS A 216 -13.38 -3.27 -23.25
CA LYS A 216 -14.46 -4.24 -23.01
C LYS A 216 -14.51 -4.74 -21.56
N VAL A 217 -14.15 -3.88 -20.61
CA VAL A 217 -14.23 -4.18 -19.17
C VAL A 217 -15.26 -3.27 -18.53
N GLY A 218 -16.25 -3.88 -17.89
CA GLY A 218 -17.25 -3.17 -17.08
C GLY A 218 -16.93 -3.27 -15.59
N HIS A 219 -17.80 -2.67 -14.77
CA HIS A 219 -17.61 -2.54 -13.31
C HIS A 219 -17.23 -3.83 -12.57
N GLY A 220 -17.76 -4.97 -13.00
CA GLY A 220 -17.57 -6.26 -12.33
C GLY A 220 -16.27 -6.99 -12.70
N PHE A 221 -15.51 -6.53 -13.71
CA PHE A 221 -14.30 -7.24 -14.19
C PHE A 221 -14.58 -8.71 -14.55
N SER A 222 -15.80 -9.06 -14.98
CA SER A 222 -16.24 -10.46 -15.11
C SER A 222 -15.53 -11.27 -16.22
N VAL A 223 -14.90 -10.61 -17.19
CA VAL A 223 -14.22 -11.28 -18.32
C VAL A 223 -12.71 -11.18 -18.11
N GLU A 224 -12.16 -12.17 -17.39
CA GLU A 224 -10.77 -12.22 -16.93
C GLU A 224 -9.72 -11.89 -18.01
N ARG A 225 -9.86 -12.50 -19.20
CA ARG A 225 -8.93 -12.30 -20.33
C ARG A 225 -8.75 -10.84 -20.76
N ASN A 226 -9.71 -9.96 -20.44
CA ASN A 226 -9.67 -8.57 -20.86
C ASN A 226 -8.83 -7.67 -19.91
N TRP A 227 -8.51 -8.13 -18.69
CA TRP A 227 -7.83 -7.30 -17.67
C TRP A 227 -6.69 -7.99 -16.92
N LEU A 228 -6.73 -9.31 -16.78
CA LEU A 228 -5.76 -10.04 -15.96
C LEU A 228 -4.31 -9.86 -16.42
N PRO A 229 -3.98 -9.91 -17.74
CA PRO A 229 -2.61 -9.69 -18.18
C PRO A 229 -2.04 -8.34 -17.74
N GLN A 230 -2.84 -7.27 -17.85
CA GLN A 230 -2.46 -5.93 -17.46
C GLN A 230 -2.34 -5.79 -15.94
N PHE A 231 -3.23 -6.45 -15.20
CA PHE A 231 -3.17 -6.51 -13.73
C PHE A 231 -1.88 -7.18 -13.23
N ARG A 232 -1.55 -8.36 -13.77
CA ARG A 232 -0.30 -9.07 -13.44
C ARG A 232 0.94 -8.23 -13.78
N ALA A 233 0.96 -7.59 -14.96
CA ALA A 233 2.07 -6.73 -15.37
C ALA A 233 2.25 -5.51 -14.45
N ALA A 234 1.16 -4.86 -14.06
CA ALA A 234 1.20 -3.71 -13.15
C ALA A 234 1.64 -4.11 -11.74
N TYR A 235 1.14 -5.22 -11.22
CA TYR A 235 1.54 -5.76 -9.93
C TYR A 235 3.03 -6.08 -9.92
N ALA A 236 3.52 -6.80 -10.94
CA ALA A 236 4.94 -7.10 -11.10
C ALA A 236 5.81 -5.83 -11.16
N ARG A 237 5.33 -4.74 -11.77
CA ARG A 237 6.02 -3.44 -11.77
C ARG A 237 6.10 -2.82 -10.37
N LEU A 238 5.05 -2.94 -9.56
CA LEU A 238 5.01 -2.39 -8.20
C LEU A 238 5.82 -3.25 -7.21
N THR A 239 5.94 -4.55 -7.45
CA THR A 239 6.70 -5.48 -6.60
C THR A 239 8.10 -5.77 -7.11
N ALA A 240 8.50 -5.19 -8.24
CA ALA A 240 9.85 -5.34 -8.75
C ALA A 240 10.84 -4.88 -7.65
N PRO A 241 11.82 -5.71 -7.26
CA PRO A 241 12.78 -5.31 -6.25
C PRO A 241 13.46 -4.02 -6.72
N GLY A 242 13.31 -2.95 -5.95
CA GLY A 242 14.07 -1.73 -6.16
C GLY A 242 15.55 -2.06 -6.15
N LYS A 243 16.36 -1.32 -6.92
CA LYS A 243 17.82 -1.51 -6.95
C LYS A 243 18.32 -1.59 -5.50
N PRO A 244 18.88 -2.72 -5.06
CA PRO A 244 19.37 -2.84 -3.70
C PRO A 244 20.33 -1.70 -3.45
N PRO A 245 20.17 -0.94 -2.36
CA PRO A 245 21.17 0.03 -1.98
C PRO A 245 22.45 -0.75 -1.71
N SER A 246 23.42 -0.59 -2.62
CA SER A 246 24.70 -1.27 -2.50
C SER A 246 25.53 -0.51 -1.47
N ALA A 247 25.67 -1.09 -0.29
CA ALA A 247 26.85 -0.82 0.52
C ALA A 247 28.06 -1.13 -0.37
N LYS A 248 28.91 -0.13 -0.62
CA LYS A 248 30.12 -0.30 -1.44
C LYS A 248 31.18 -1.17 -0.75
N ASP A 249 31.04 -1.40 0.56
CA ASP A 249 31.97 -2.18 1.37
C ASP A 249 31.47 -3.64 1.54
N PRO A 250 32.17 -4.65 0.99
CA PRO A 250 31.85 -6.06 1.20
C PRO A 250 31.80 -6.46 2.68
N ALA A 251 32.56 -5.78 3.55
CA ALA A 251 32.60 -6.07 4.99
C ALA A 251 31.33 -5.63 5.74
N LEU A 252 30.43 -4.88 5.08
CA LEU A 252 29.13 -4.44 5.60
C LEU A 252 27.95 -4.98 4.79
N GLY A 253 28.18 -5.91 3.86
CA GLY A 253 27.15 -6.44 2.96
C GLY A 253 26.04 -7.25 3.66
N ASP A 254 26.23 -7.62 4.92
CA ASP A 254 25.24 -8.27 5.79
C ASP A 254 24.25 -7.29 6.45
N LEU A 255 24.52 -5.98 6.39
CA LEU A 255 23.71 -4.94 7.00
C LEU A 255 22.84 -4.22 5.95
N PRO A 256 21.58 -3.88 6.27
CA PRO A 256 20.67 -3.23 5.32
C PRO A 256 20.96 -1.71 5.27
N LEU A 257 22.05 -1.35 4.58
CA LEU A 257 22.58 0.01 4.53
C LEU A 257 22.36 0.67 3.17
N THR A 258 22.12 1.99 3.19
CA THR A 258 22.06 2.84 1.99
C THR A 258 23.03 4.00 2.10
N ALA A 259 24.05 4.03 1.24
CA ALA A 259 24.95 5.19 1.17
C ALA A 259 24.33 6.31 0.33
N VAL A 260 24.24 7.50 0.92
CA VAL A 260 23.82 8.75 0.27
C VAL A 260 25.03 9.70 0.24
N PRO A 261 25.70 9.86 -0.92
CA PRO A 261 26.86 10.73 -1.01
C PRO A 261 26.46 12.21 -0.90
N ALA A 262 27.38 13.04 -0.38
CA ALA A 262 27.23 14.48 -0.41
C ALA A 262 27.27 15.03 -1.84
N SER A 263 26.56 16.12 -2.10
CA SER A 263 26.60 16.80 -3.39
C SER A 263 27.98 17.39 -3.68
N ALA A 264 28.54 17.12 -4.87
CA ALA A 264 29.88 17.53 -5.27
C ALA A 264 30.09 19.07 -5.31
N ASP A 265 28.99 19.83 -5.47
CA ASP A 265 29.03 21.29 -5.62
C ASP A 265 28.97 22.05 -4.28
N THR A 266 28.88 21.34 -3.15
CA THR A 266 28.82 21.97 -1.83
C THR A 266 30.19 21.86 -1.16
N ALA A 267 30.79 22.99 -0.77
CA ALA A 267 32.00 22.98 0.06
C ALA A 267 31.75 22.06 1.26
N PRO A 268 32.63 21.09 1.56
CA PRO A 268 32.37 20.10 2.60
C PRO A 268 32.16 20.84 3.92
N ALA A 269 30.96 20.70 4.51
CA ALA A 269 30.62 21.36 5.78
C ALA A 269 31.59 20.97 6.91
N THR A 270 32.32 19.87 6.74
CA THR A 270 33.53 19.45 7.45
C THR A 270 34.02 18.20 6.72
N GLN A 271 35.29 18.12 6.31
CA GLN A 271 35.81 16.96 5.57
C GLN A 271 35.71 15.64 6.38
N ASP A 272 35.57 15.74 7.71
CA ASP A 272 35.55 14.61 8.65
C ASP A 272 34.15 14.23 9.19
N LEU A 273 33.05 14.80 8.65
CA LEU A 273 31.70 14.51 9.14
C LEU A 273 30.89 13.66 8.16
N PHE A 274 30.15 12.70 8.73
CA PHE A 274 29.05 12.00 8.08
C PHE A 274 27.98 11.69 9.11
N ALA A 275 26.75 11.43 8.66
CA ALA A 275 25.66 10.99 9.52
C ALA A 275 25.38 9.50 9.32
N VAL A 276 25.11 8.79 10.40
CA VAL A 276 24.42 7.49 10.35
C VAL A 276 22.96 7.76 10.71
N LEU A 277 22.04 7.51 9.78
CA LEU A 277 20.61 7.73 9.98
C LEU A 277 19.91 6.39 10.20
N LEU A 278 19.43 6.14 11.40
CA LEU A 278 18.61 4.96 11.71
C LEU A 278 17.15 5.28 11.38
N SER A 279 16.53 4.46 10.53
CA SER A 279 15.14 4.66 10.11
C SER A 279 14.14 4.32 11.23
N GLY A 280 12.89 4.73 11.02
CA GLY A 280 11.75 4.28 11.82
C GLY A 280 11.34 2.82 11.57
N ASP A 281 10.18 2.44 12.10
CA ASP A 281 9.55 1.12 12.00
C ASP A 281 9.04 0.79 10.59
N GLY A 282 8.81 1.79 9.74
CA GLY A 282 8.52 1.62 8.31
C GLY A 282 9.75 1.28 7.44
N GLY A 283 10.96 1.25 8.01
CA GLY A 283 12.21 1.01 7.29
C GLY A 283 12.74 2.23 6.53
N TRP A 284 13.70 2.04 5.63
CA TRP A 284 14.34 3.14 4.87
C TRP A 284 13.42 3.67 3.76
N ALA A 285 12.53 4.61 4.10
CA ALA A 285 11.47 5.11 3.22
C ALA A 285 11.45 6.65 3.12
N GLY A 286 10.44 7.21 2.43
CA GLY A 286 10.39 8.59 1.96
C GLY A 286 10.92 9.67 2.92
N LEU A 287 10.50 9.67 4.20
CA LEU A 287 10.98 10.65 5.18
C LEU A 287 12.48 10.51 5.47
N ASP A 288 12.95 9.29 5.71
CA ASP A 288 14.36 9.01 6.01
C ASP A 288 15.25 9.40 4.81
N GLN A 289 14.78 9.10 3.60
CA GLN A 289 15.44 9.45 2.35
C GLN A 289 15.51 10.97 2.15
N ASP A 290 14.45 11.71 2.50
CA ASP A 290 14.43 13.17 2.40
C ASP A 290 15.33 13.84 3.43
N VAL A 291 15.34 13.35 4.68
CA VAL A 291 16.29 13.80 5.71
C VAL A 291 17.72 13.57 5.23
N ALA A 292 18.00 12.39 4.67
CA ALA A 292 19.31 12.08 4.13
C ALA A 292 19.69 12.96 2.93
N ALA A 293 18.76 13.20 2.01
CA ALA A 293 18.95 14.09 0.87
C ALA A 293 19.21 15.54 1.30
N ALA A 294 18.49 16.03 2.32
CA ALA A 294 18.67 17.38 2.85
C ALA A 294 20.01 17.57 3.57
N LEU A 295 20.52 16.53 4.23
CA LEU A 295 21.87 16.50 4.81
C LEU A 295 22.93 16.45 3.70
N ALA A 296 22.75 15.58 2.71
CA ALA A 296 23.67 15.43 1.57
C ALA A 296 23.80 16.71 0.75
N ALA A 297 22.69 17.43 0.54
CA ALA A 297 22.66 18.73 -0.13
C ALA A 297 23.37 19.85 0.66
N ARG A 298 23.63 19.63 1.96
CA ARG A 298 24.42 20.53 2.82
C ARG A 298 25.86 20.05 2.99
N GLY A 299 26.31 19.12 2.14
CA GLY A 299 27.66 18.57 2.21
C GLY A 299 27.85 17.50 3.30
N VAL A 300 26.78 17.03 3.96
CA VAL A 300 26.85 15.97 4.98
C VAL A 300 26.38 14.64 4.36
N PRO A 301 27.30 13.73 4.04
CA PRO A 301 26.95 12.42 3.50
C PRO A 301 26.31 11.57 4.58
N VAL A 302 25.42 10.67 4.15
CA VAL A 302 24.59 9.87 5.06
C VAL A 302 24.74 8.39 4.75
N VAL A 303 24.85 7.58 5.80
CA VAL A 303 24.64 6.13 5.74
C VAL A 303 23.30 5.85 6.39
N GLY A 304 22.31 5.57 5.55
CA GLY A 304 21.00 5.11 5.99
C GLY A 304 21.05 3.69 6.50
N PHE A 305 20.44 3.43 7.65
CA PHE A 305 20.33 2.12 8.28
C PHE A 305 18.84 1.76 8.36
N ASP A 306 18.42 0.76 7.60
CA ASP A 306 17.04 0.26 7.61
C ASP A 306 16.78 -0.55 8.89
N SER A 307 16.21 0.13 9.90
CA SER A 307 15.91 -0.44 11.21
C SER A 307 14.88 -1.57 11.11
N LEU A 308 13.89 -1.46 10.23
CA LEU A 308 12.85 -2.48 10.07
C LEU A 308 13.45 -3.82 9.62
N ARG A 309 14.27 -3.80 8.57
CA ARG A 309 14.94 -5.01 8.09
C ARG A 309 15.96 -5.54 9.09
N TYR A 310 16.72 -4.65 9.75
CA TYR A 310 17.75 -5.06 10.71
C TYR A 310 17.18 -5.76 11.94
N PHE A 311 16.09 -5.21 12.49
CA PHE A 311 15.40 -5.72 13.68
C PHE A 311 14.22 -6.65 13.37
N TRP A 312 14.01 -7.01 12.09
CA TRP A 312 13.03 -8.03 11.71
C TRP A 312 13.27 -9.35 12.45
N ARG A 313 14.56 -9.69 12.63
CA ARG A 313 15.02 -10.70 13.58
C ARG A 313 15.49 -10.03 14.86
N ALA A 314 15.18 -10.65 16.00
CA ALA A 314 15.59 -10.14 17.30
C ALA A 314 17.13 -9.96 17.37
N ARG A 315 17.56 -8.80 17.87
CA ARG A 315 18.97 -8.45 18.09
C ARG A 315 19.18 -8.11 19.56
N THR A 316 20.34 -8.50 20.09
CA THR A 316 20.76 -8.04 21.42
C THR A 316 21.30 -6.61 21.32
N PRO A 317 21.20 -5.78 22.39
CA PRO A 317 21.81 -4.46 22.41
C PRO A 317 23.30 -4.48 22.07
N GLN A 318 24.03 -5.50 22.54
CA GLN A 318 25.46 -5.67 22.27
C GLN A 318 25.75 -5.99 20.80
N ALA A 319 24.90 -6.80 20.14
CA ALA A 319 25.04 -7.05 18.71
C ALA A 319 24.77 -5.77 17.91
N ALA A 320 23.70 -5.05 18.22
CA ALA A 320 23.38 -3.77 17.56
C ALA A 320 24.49 -2.73 17.71
N ALA A 321 25.06 -2.60 18.92
CA ALA A 321 26.18 -1.70 19.16
C ALA A 321 27.44 -2.09 18.35
N ARG A 322 27.75 -3.39 18.25
CA ARG A 322 28.88 -3.88 17.44
C ARG A 322 28.69 -3.59 15.96
N ASP A 323 27.49 -3.82 15.43
CA ASP A 323 27.19 -3.55 14.02
C ASP A 323 27.22 -2.06 13.70
N LEU A 324 26.64 -1.21 14.57
CA LEU A 324 26.76 0.24 14.42
C LEU A 324 28.23 0.70 14.44
N ALA A 325 29.05 0.13 15.34
CA ALA A 325 30.47 0.43 15.38
C ALA A 325 31.23 -0.04 14.12
N ARG A 326 30.81 -1.15 13.50
CA ARG A 326 31.33 -1.59 12.18
C ARG A 326 31.00 -0.56 11.10
N VAL A 327 29.76 -0.06 11.05
CA VAL A 327 29.35 0.99 10.11
C VAL A 327 30.19 2.25 10.29
N VAL A 328 30.34 2.72 11.53
CA VAL A 328 31.11 3.94 11.82
C VAL A 328 32.57 3.79 11.40
N ARG A 329 33.20 2.64 11.69
CA ARG A 329 34.59 2.38 11.27
C ARG A 329 34.73 2.25 9.75
N GLY A 330 33.84 1.51 9.09
CA GLY A 330 33.91 1.30 7.64
C GLY A 330 33.80 2.60 6.84
N TYR A 331 32.81 3.44 7.18
CA TYR A 331 32.60 4.71 6.49
C TYR A 331 33.51 5.85 6.98
N GLY A 332 34.00 5.79 8.22
CA GLY A 332 34.99 6.73 8.74
C GLY A 332 36.40 6.50 8.19
N ALA A 333 36.85 5.25 8.10
CA ALA A 333 38.20 4.92 7.61
C ALA A 333 38.38 5.18 6.11
N ALA A 334 37.34 4.96 5.29
CA ALA A 334 37.37 5.23 3.85
C ALA A 334 37.60 6.71 3.49
N ARG A 335 37.46 7.62 4.46
CA ARG A 335 37.64 9.08 4.29
C ARG A 335 38.96 9.61 4.81
N ALA A 336 39.62 8.89 5.71
CA ALA A 336 40.94 9.27 6.20
C ALA A 336 42.06 9.07 5.15
N CYS A 337 41.76 8.38 4.04
CA CYS A 337 42.74 8.03 2.99
C CYS A 337 42.45 8.68 1.62
N SER A 338 41.54 9.66 1.55
CA SER A 338 41.16 10.39 0.33
C SER A 338 41.42 11.88 0.49
#